data_AF-A0AAV0HTG6-F1
#
_entry.id   AF-A0AAV0HTG6-F1
#
_cell.length_a   1.000
_cell.length_b   1.000
_cell.length_c   1.000
_cell.angle_alpha   90.00
_cell.angle_beta   90.00
_cell.angle_gamma   90.00
#
_symmetry.space_group_name_H-M   'P 1'
#
loop_
_entity.id
_entity.type
_entity.pdbx_description
1 polymer ?
#
loop_
_entity_poly.entity_id
_entity_poly.type
_entity_poly.pdbx_seq_one_letter_code
_entity_poly.pdbx_strand_id
1 'polypeptide(L)'
;MLFTSMGIFGLVPLVHAGLVNWSNPKRDAILYYEGAMALSYLTGTTFYVARVPERFRHGWFDLAGHSHQIFHVLVVLGALAHYGAALVFLEYRDQVGC
;
A
#
# COMPACT_ATOMS: atom_id res chain seq x y z
N MET A 1 -3.77 3.61 15.50
CA MET A 1 -4.79 2.68 14.99
C MET A 1 -5.79 3.34 14.04
N LEU A 2 -6.19 4.60 14.25
CA LEU A 2 -7.09 5.32 13.34
C LEU A 2 -6.69 5.22 11.85
N PHE A 3 -5.44 5.56 11.49
CA PHE A 3 -4.97 5.48 10.10
C PHE A 3 -4.97 4.07 9.53
N THR A 4 -4.63 3.07 10.34
CA THR A 4 -4.68 1.66 9.94
C THR A 4 -6.12 1.22 9.69
N SER A 5 -7.07 1.63 10.52
CA SER A 5 -8.50 1.38 10.32
C SER A 5 -9.01 2.02 9.03
N MET A 6 -8.59 3.26 8.73
CA MET A 6 -8.90 3.92 7.45
C MET A 6 -8.34 3.15 6.26
N GLY A 7 -7.11 2.64 6.35
CA GLY A 7 -6.51 1.82 5.29
C GLY A 7 -7.21 0.47 5.09
N ILE A 8 -7.52 -0.24 6.18
CA ILE A 8 -8.21 -1.55 6.14
C ILE A 8 -9.63 -1.40 5.56
N PHE A 9 -10.29 -0.27 5.77
CA PHE A 9 -11.59 -0.01 5.14
C PHE A 9 -11.53 -0.11 3.60
N GLY A 10 -10.36 0.15 2.99
CA GLY A 10 -10.11 -0.04 1.56
C GLY A 10 -10.31 -1.47 1.06
N LEU A 11 -10.31 -2.49 1.93
CA LEU A 11 -10.63 -3.87 1.53
C LEU A 11 -12.07 -4.01 1.01
N VAL A 12 -13.00 -3.21 1.53
CA VAL A 12 -14.41 -3.25 1.09
C VAL A 12 -14.56 -2.88 -0.39
N PRO A 13 -14.10 -1.69 -0.85
CA PRO A 13 -14.15 -1.35 -2.27
C PRO A 13 -13.24 -2.25 -3.12
N LEU A 14 -12.10 -2.75 -2.60
CA LEU A 14 -11.23 -3.67 -3.32
C LEU A 14 -11.94 -4.99 -3.66
N VAL A 15 -12.59 -5.61 -2.67
CA VAL A 15 -13.35 -6.85 -2.87
C VAL A 15 -14.54 -6.59 -3.81
N HIS A 16 -15.29 -5.51 -3.58
CA HIS A 16 -16.40 -5.14 -4.43
C HIS A 16 -15.96 -4.95 -5.91
N ALA A 17 -14.89 -4.20 -6.15
CA ALA A 17 -14.35 -3.98 -7.48
C ALA A 17 -13.87 -5.28 -8.14
N GLY A 18 -13.24 -6.17 -7.36
CA GLY A 18 -12.82 -7.48 -7.84
C GLY A 18 -13.99 -8.40 -8.24
N LEU A 19 -15.13 -8.32 -7.55
CA LEU A 19 -16.33 -9.09 -7.89
C LEU A 19 -17.04 -8.50 -9.12
N VAL A 20 -17.25 -7.18 -9.15
CA VAL A 20 -18.00 -6.51 -10.24
C VAL A 20 -17.23 -6.54 -11.56
N ASN A 21 -15.91 -6.48 -11.53
CA ASN A 21 -15.06 -6.45 -12.72
C ASN A 21 -14.41 -7.81 -13.02
N TRP A 22 -15.08 -8.92 -12.69
CA TRP A 22 -14.50 -10.26 -12.80
C TRP A 22 -13.94 -10.61 -14.18
N SER A 23 -14.61 -10.15 -15.25
CA SER A 23 -14.22 -10.38 -16.65
C SER A 23 -13.23 -9.34 -17.20
N ASN A 24 -12.87 -8.31 -16.43
CA ASN A 24 -12.00 -7.24 -16.89
C ASN A 24 -10.54 -7.73 -16.94
N PRO A 25 -9.87 -7.70 -18.12
CA PRO A 25 -8.50 -8.19 -18.26
C PRO A 25 -7.46 -7.40 -17.45
N LYS A 26 -7.76 -6.15 -17.06
CA LYS A 26 -6.86 -5.30 -16.27
C LYS A 26 -7.09 -5.44 -14.76
N ARG A 27 -8.13 -6.17 -14.32
CA ARG A 27 -8.48 -6.37 -12.91
C ARG A 27 -7.30 -6.89 -12.09
N ASP A 28 -6.68 -7.99 -12.53
CA ASP A 28 -5.66 -8.67 -11.75
C ASP A 28 -4.41 -7.80 -11.54
N ALA A 29 -4.04 -7.02 -12.56
CA ALA A 29 -2.95 -6.05 -12.45
C ALA A 29 -3.27 -4.96 -11.42
N ILE A 30 -4.48 -4.38 -11.46
CA ILE A 30 -4.93 -3.39 -10.49
C ILE A 30 -4.93 -3.98 -9.08
N LEU A 31 -5.50 -5.17 -8.88
CA LEU A 31 -5.54 -5.84 -7.58
C LEU A 31 -4.14 -6.17 -7.05
N TYR A 32 -3.19 -6.52 -7.93
CA TYR A 32 -1.80 -6.75 -7.55
C TYR A 32 -1.14 -5.47 -7.00
N TYR A 33 -1.28 -4.34 -7.69
CA TYR A 33 -0.75 -3.05 -7.24
C TYR A 33 -1.39 -2.59 -5.92
N GLU A 34 -2.72 -2.69 -5.80
CA GLU A 34 -3.44 -2.36 -4.57
C GLU A 34 -3.05 -3.28 -3.40
N GLY A 35 -2.85 -4.57 -3.68
CA GLY A 35 -2.34 -5.53 -2.71
C GLY A 35 -0.92 -5.19 -2.25
N ALA A 36 -0.04 -4.79 -3.17
CA ALA A 36 1.30 -4.33 -2.84
C ALA A 36 1.26 -3.06 -1.97
N MET A 37 0.40 -2.08 -2.29
CA MET A 37 0.17 -0.91 -1.44
C MET A 37 -0.25 -1.32 -0.02
N ALA A 38 -1.25 -2.21 0.10
CA ALA A 38 -1.74 -2.66 1.40
C ALA A 38 -0.63 -3.34 2.22
N LEU A 39 0.16 -4.22 1.61
CA LEU A 39 1.29 -4.88 2.26
C LEU A 39 2.35 -3.88 2.71
N SER A 40 2.71 -2.89 1.88
CA SER A 40 3.66 -1.84 2.24
C SER A 40 3.18 -1.02 3.44
N TYR A 41 1.93 -0.56 3.44
CA TYR A 41 1.38 0.23 4.55
C TYR A 41 1.25 -0.57 5.85
N LEU A 42 0.78 -1.82 5.80
CA LEU A 42 0.67 -2.68 6.99
C LEU A 42 2.04 -3.02 7.56
N THR A 43 3.00 -3.35 6.71
CA THR A 43 4.38 -3.63 7.13
C THR A 43 5.02 -2.39 7.74
N GLY A 44 4.91 -1.23 7.09
CA GLY A 44 5.48 0.02 7.61
C GLY A 44 4.85 0.42 8.95
N THR A 45 3.53 0.30 9.07
CA THR A 45 2.82 0.54 10.33
C THR A 45 3.32 -0.39 11.43
N THR A 46 3.58 -1.65 11.10
CA THR A 46 4.10 -2.65 12.05
C THR A 46 5.49 -2.25 12.56
N PHE A 47 6.41 -1.83 11.68
CA PHE A 47 7.71 -1.28 12.08
C PHE A 47 7.54 -0.06 12.99
N TYR A 48 6.72 0.91 12.58
CA TYR A 48 6.48 2.14 13.33
C TYR A 48 5.95 1.88 14.74
N VAL A 49 4.97 0.99 14.89
CA VAL A 49 4.37 0.66 16.20
C VAL A 49 5.33 -0.18 17.05
N ALA A 50 6.02 -1.15 16.45
CA ALA A 50 6.93 -2.05 17.18
C ALA A 50 8.24 -1.36 17.61
N ARG A 51 8.58 -0.21 17.00
CA ARG A 51 9.85 0.53 17.18
C ARG A 51 11.08 -0.33 16.89
N VAL A 52 10.98 -1.15 15.86
CA VAL A 52 12.08 -2.03 15.40
C VAL A 52 12.78 -1.32 14.23
N PRO A 53 14.13 -1.30 14.18
CA PRO A 53 15.08 -2.04 15.01
C PRO A 53 15.59 -1.33 16.28
N GLU A 54 15.27 -0.05 16.49
CA GLU A 54 15.84 0.75 17.58
C GLU A 54 15.54 0.20 18.99
N ARG A 55 14.43 -0.54 19.14
CA ARG A 55 14.08 -1.27 20.37
C ARG A 55 15.16 -2.28 20.81
N PHE A 56 15.94 -2.82 19.87
CA PHE A 56 16.94 -3.85 20.17
C PHE A 56 18.34 -3.29 20.42
N ARG A 57 18.65 -2.09 19.90
CA ARG A 57 19.98 -1.48 19.96
C ARG A 57 19.85 0.04 20.15
N HIS A 58 19.74 0.47 21.39
CA HIS A 58 19.71 1.89 21.75
C HIS A 58 20.97 2.62 21.25
N GLY A 59 20.82 3.81 20.66
CA GLY A 59 21.92 4.66 20.19
C GLY A 59 22.44 4.34 18.78
N TRP A 60 22.14 3.17 18.22
CA TRP A 60 22.66 2.76 16.90
C TRP A 60 21.86 3.33 15.74
N PHE A 61 20.57 3.64 15.96
CA PHE A 61 19.63 4.05 14.92
C PHE A 61 19.17 5.50 15.10
N ASP A 62 19.90 6.30 15.87
CA ASP A 62 19.49 7.66 16.24
C ASP A 62 19.46 8.61 15.02
N LEU A 63 20.34 8.39 14.04
CA LEU A 63 20.42 9.19 12.82
C LEU A 63 19.71 8.53 11.63
N ALA A 64 19.89 7.23 11.43
CA ALA A 64 19.39 6.52 10.26
C ALA A 64 18.91 5.10 10.58
N GLY A 65 17.92 4.62 9.83
CA GLY A 65 17.44 3.23 9.89
C GLY A 65 16.50 2.91 11.06
N HIS A 66 16.06 3.91 11.83
CA HIS A 66 15.02 3.70 12.84
C HIS A 66 13.65 3.47 12.19
N SER A 67 12.74 2.87 12.96
CA SER A 67 11.41 2.44 12.51
C SER A 67 10.63 3.51 11.74
N HIS A 68 10.71 4.77 12.16
CA HIS A 68 10.00 5.87 11.50
C HIS A 68 10.53 6.17 10.10
N GLN A 69 11.84 6.07 9.85
CA GLN A 69 12.39 6.20 8.50
C GLN A 69 11.98 5.01 7.63
N ILE A 70 12.03 3.79 8.17
CA ILE A 70 11.57 2.58 7.47
C ILE A 70 10.09 2.71 7.10
N PHE A 71 9.27 3.23 8.02
CA PHE A 71 7.87 3.52 7.79
C PHE A 71 7.70 4.50 6.62
N HIS A 72 8.40 5.64 6.60
CA HIS A 72 8.31 6.59 5.50
C HIS A 72 8.69 5.99 4.15
N VAL A 73 9.76 5.18 4.09
CA VAL A 73 10.16 4.49 2.86
C VAL A 73 9.03 3.57 2.38
N LEU A 74 8.43 2.78 3.27
CA LEU A 74 7.33 1.89 2.92
C LEU A 74 6.06 2.66 2.54
N VAL A 75 5.82 3.84 3.11
CA VAL A 75 4.72 4.72 2.69
C VAL A 75 4.93 5.19 1.25
N VAL A 76 6.15 5.61 0.89
CA VAL A 76 6.46 6.02 -0.49
C VAL A 76 6.29 4.85 -1.46
N LEU A 77 6.75 3.65 -1.10
CA LEU A 77 6.56 2.46 -1.94
C LEU A 77 5.08 2.11 -2.13
N GLY A 78 4.28 2.20 -1.05
CA GLY A 78 2.83 2.00 -1.14
C GLY A 78 2.15 3.02 -2.06
N ALA A 79 2.53 4.30 -1.95
CA ALA A 79 2.00 5.36 -2.81
C ALA A 79 2.39 5.14 -4.29
N LEU A 80 3.61 4.68 -4.57
CA LEU A 80 4.04 4.34 -5.93
C LEU A 80 3.28 3.14 -6.49
N ALA A 81 3.02 2.11 -5.68
CA ALA A 81 2.21 0.97 -6.09
C ALA A 81 0.78 1.41 -6.44
N HIS A 82 0.15 2.22 -5.58
CA HIS A 82 -1.18 2.79 -5.83
C HIS A 82 -1.21 3.67 -7.09
N TYR A 83 -0.17 4.47 -7.31
CA TYR A 83 -0.03 5.24 -8.54
C TYR A 83 0.07 4.34 -9.79
N GLY A 84 0.77 3.21 -9.69
CA GLY A 84 0.79 2.17 -10.73
C GLY A 84 -0.61 1.63 -11.04
N ALA A 85 -1.41 1.32 -10.02
CA ALA A 85 -2.80 0.90 -10.20
C ALA A 85 -3.62 1.97 -10.94
N ALA A 86 -3.46 3.24 -10.55
CA ALA A 86 -4.15 4.37 -11.17
C ALA A 86 -3.78 4.52 -12.65
N LEU A 87 -2.51 4.36 -13.03
CA LEU A 87 -2.08 4.40 -14.43
C LEU A 87 -2.71 3.28 -15.25
N VAL A 88 -2.71 2.04 -14.74
CA VAL A 88 -3.35 0.90 -15.41
C VAL A 88 -4.85 1.13 -15.58
N PHE A 89 -5.50 1.70 -14.57
CA PHE A 89 -6.91 2.05 -14.63
C PHE A 89 -7.20 3.14 -15.66
N LEU A 90 -6.37 4.17 -15.74
CA LEU A 90 -6.50 5.24 -16.74
C LEU A 90 -6.30 4.70 -18.16
N GLU A 91 -5.27 3.88 -18.40
CA GLU A 91 -5.03 3.24 -19.69
C GLU A 91 -6.24 2.39 -20.13
N TYR A 92 -6.81 1.62 -19.20
CA TYR A 92 -8.02 0.84 -19.49
C TYR A 92 -9.20 1.74 -19.87
N ARG A 93 -9.38 2.86 -19.16
CA ARG A 93 -10.48 3.80 -19.43
C ARG A 93 -10.33 4.46 -20.80
N ASP A 94 -9.11 4.79 -21.20
CA ASP A 94 -8.83 5.36 -22.51
C ASP A 94 -9.12 4.36 -23.66
N GLN A 95 -8.96 3.05 -23.41
CA GLN A 95 -9.25 2.00 -24.39
C GLN A 95 -10.74 1.70 -24.55
N VAL A 96 -11.50 1.71 -23.47
CA VAL A 96 -12.92 1.33 -23.51
C VAL A 96 -13.82 2.48 -23.93
N GLY A 97 -13.36 3.74 -23.78
CA GLY A 97 -14.16 4.92 -24.12
C GLY A 97 -15.39 5.07 -23.23
N CYS A 98 -16.09 6.21 -23.35
CA CYS A 98 -17.44 6.39 -22.81
C CYS A 98 -18.48 5.95 -23.83
#